data_AF-A0A0Q9UAQ4-F1
#
_entry.id   AF-A0A0Q9UAQ4-F1
#
_cell.length_a   1.000
_cell.length_b   1.000
_cell.length_c   1.000
_cell.angle_alpha   90.00
_cell.angle_beta   90.00
_cell.angle_gamma   90.00
#
_symmetry.space_group_name_H-M   'P 1'
#
loop_
_entity.id
_entity.type
_entity.pdbx_description
1 polymer ?
#
loop_
_entity_poly.entity_id
_entity_poly.type
_entity_poly.pdbx_seq_one_letter_code
_entity_poly.pdbx_strand_id
1 'polypeptide(L)'
;MNTKTPAHAPRPYAVRSALRGTLAAGAGLVVVLSLAACGGSDPTLGDLPAGIADARPSISAEEAQFVLAAQKLGASVTGATVDDDIETGTTTCWALKNGGVELAQIAVDDGDKPLGNTGDALRAKQLMAAGVQAFCPDYDDQVSQLKLP
;
A
#
# COMPACT_ATOMS: atom_id res chain seq x y z
N MET A 1 -16.13 26.33 -40.25
CA MET A 1 -17.18 25.80 -41.14
C MET A 1 -16.44 24.95 -42.17
N ASN A 2 -16.50 23.62 -42.27
CA ASN A 2 -17.56 22.64 -41.99
C ASN A 2 -17.02 21.32 -41.43
N THR A 3 -17.90 20.63 -40.71
CA THR A 3 -17.84 19.30 -40.09
C THR A 3 -18.14 18.16 -41.09
N LYS A 4 -17.59 16.95 -40.88
CA LYS A 4 -18.33 15.65 -40.80
C LYS A 4 -17.41 14.41 -40.64
N THR A 5 -17.72 13.64 -39.60
CA THR A 5 -17.32 12.25 -39.23
C THR A 5 -18.52 11.31 -39.58
N PRO A 6 -18.54 9.95 -39.43
CA PRO A 6 -17.58 8.81 -39.45
C PRO A 6 -17.99 7.65 -40.42
N ALA A 7 -17.35 6.45 -40.31
CA ALA A 7 -17.86 5.05 -40.47
C ALA A 7 -16.95 4.19 -41.39
N HIS A 8 -16.68 2.89 -41.25
CA HIS A 8 -16.96 1.77 -40.33
C HIS A 8 -16.07 0.57 -40.82
N ALA A 9 -15.67 -0.37 -39.94
CA ALA A 9 -14.81 -1.53 -40.28
C ALA A 9 -15.55 -2.68 -41.00
N PRO A 10 -14.84 -3.68 -41.57
CA PRO A 10 -14.76 -4.99 -40.88
C PRO A 10 -13.42 -5.77 -41.01
N ARG A 11 -13.21 -6.68 -40.04
CA ARG A 11 -12.13 -7.69 -39.84
C ARG A 11 -12.25 -8.87 -40.85
N PRO A 12 -11.53 -10.03 -40.75
CA PRO A 12 -10.23 -10.41 -40.13
C PRO A 12 -9.28 -11.18 -41.10
N TYR A 13 -7.97 -11.18 -40.87
CA TYR A 13 -7.08 -12.21 -41.46
C TYR A 13 -6.76 -13.28 -40.43
N ALA A 14 -7.31 -14.48 -40.67
CA ALA A 14 -6.97 -15.70 -39.97
C ALA A 14 -5.61 -16.20 -40.46
N VAL A 15 -4.62 -16.28 -39.56
CA VAL A 15 -3.40 -17.06 -39.80
C VAL A 15 -3.55 -18.38 -39.05
N ARG A 16 -3.66 -19.46 -39.82
CA ARG A 16 -3.57 -20.83 -39.34
C ARG A 16 -2.12 -21.13 -38.97
N SER A 17 -1.85 -21.47 -37.71
CA SER A 17 -0.66 -22.23 -37.35
C SER A 17 -1.06 -23.65 -36.98
N ALA A 18 -0.40 -24.60 -37.64
CA ALA A 18 -0.64 -26.02 -37.55
C ALA A 18 -0.05 -26.63 -36.28
N LEU A 19 -0.88 -27.44 -35.61
CA LEU A 19 -0.65 -28.81 -35.14
C LEU A 19 0.76 -29.20 -34.60
N ARG A 20 0.75 -29.63 -33.33
CA ARG A 20 1.36 -30.85 -32.74
C ARG A 20 2.15 -30.56 -31.46
N GLY A 21 1.47 -30.71 -30.32
CA GLY A 21 2.07 -30.77 -28.99
C GLY A 21 1.34 -31.84 -28.19
N THR A 22 2.02 -32.95 -27.98
CA THR A 22 1.63 -34.18 -27.29
C THR A 22 1.01 -33.99 -25.90
N LEU A 23 -0.04 -34.77 -25.62
CA LEU A 23 -0.47 -35.14 -24.27
C LEU A 23 0.69 -35.81 -23.52
N ALA A 24 1.11 -35.22 -22.42
CA ALA A 24 1.87 -35.91 -21.38
C ALA A 24 1.33 -35.46 -20.02
N ALA A 25 0.48 -36.31 -19.44
CA ALA A 25 0.13 -36.26 -18.04
C ALA A 25 1.41 -36.54 -17.24
N GLY A 26 1.86 -35.54 -16.47
CA GLY A 26 2.98 -35.66 -15.56
C GLY A 26 2.68 -34.81 -14.33
N ALA A 27 2.23 -35.48 -13.27
CA ALA A 27 2.04 -34.90 -11.96
C ALA A 27 3.40 -34.43 -11.42
N GLY A 28 3.73 -33.16 -11.65
CA GLY A 28 4.82 -32.46 -10.99
C GLY A 28 4.25 -31.66 -9.84
N LEU A 29 4.49 -32.14 -8.62
CA LEU A 29 4.14 -31.47 -7.36
C LEU A 29 4.60 -30.01 -7.40
N VAL A 30 3.65 -29.09 -7.55
CA VAL A 30 3.90 -27.68 -7.23
C VAL A 30 3.92 -27.60 -5.71
N VAL A 31 5.12 -27.60 -5.14
CA VAL A 31 5.30 -27.10 -3.77
C VAL A 31 5.12 -25.60 -3.87
N VAL A 32 3.85 -25.16 -3.83
CA VAL A 32 3.53 -23.78 -3.50
C VAL A 32 3.92 -23.65 -2.04
N LEU A 33 5.09 -23.07 -1.78
CA LEU A 33 5.39 -22.46 -0.50
C LEU A 33 4.48 -21.22 -0.40
N SER A 34 3.18 -21.48 -0.24
CA SER A 34 2.26 -20.57 0.39
C SER A 34 2.77 -20.47 1.81
N LEU A 35 3.72 -19.57 2.05
CA LEU A 35 3.86 -19.00 3.37
C LEU A 35 2.49 -18.43 3.65
N ALA A 36 1.73 -19.19 4.42
CA ALA A 36 0.56 -18.72 5.10
C ALA A 36 0.99 -17.40 5.74
N ALA A 37 0.51 -16.29 5.17
CA ALA A 37 0.18 -15.14 5.97
C ALA A 37 -0.62 -15.74 7.13
N CYS A 38 0.00 -15.79 8.31
CA CYS A 38 -0.63 -16.24 9.54
C CYS A 38 -2.03 -15.62 9.59
N GLY A 39 -3.06 -16.46 9.65
CA GLY A 39 -4.45 -16.07 9.55
C GLY A 39 -4.89 -15.14 10.67
N GLY A 40 -4.56 -13.87 10.54
CA GLY A 40 -5.22 -12.78 11.24
C GLY A 40 -6.48 -12.44 10.47
N SER A 41 -7.62 -12.47 11.14
CA SER A 41 -8.82 -11.84 10.61
C SER A 41 -8.51 -10.36 10.32
N ASP A 42 -9.00 -9.84 9.20
CA ASP A 42 -8.90 -8.42 8.90
C ASP A 42 -9.46 -7.61 10.09
N PRO A 43 -8.79 -6.49 10.46
CA PRO A 43 -9.26 -5.68 11.57
C PRO A 43 -10.65 -5.13 11.30
N THR A 44 -11.47 -5.15 12.33
CA THR A 44 -12.84 -4.65 12.32
C THR A 44 -12.91 -3.27 12.97
N LEU A 45 -14.03 -2.57 12.80
CA LEU A 45 -14.28 -1.28 13.48
C LEU A 45 -14.12 -1.36 15.01
N GLY A 46 -14.37 -2.52 15.61
CA GLY A 46 -14.24 -2.73 17.06
C GLY A 46 -12.79 -2.82 17.55
N ASP A 47 -11.84 -3.05 16.65
CA ASP A 47 -10.41 -3.13 16.97
C ASP A 47 -9.76 -1.73 16.99
N LEU A 48 -10.43 -0.72 16.43
CA LEU A 48 -9.88 0.61 16.25
C LEU A 48 -9.93 1.46 17.53
N PRO A 49 -8.98 2.40 17.70
CA PRO A 49 -9.03 3.39 18.78
C PRO A 49 -10.38 4.11 18.86
N ALA A 50 -10.78 4.48 20.07
CA ALA A 50 -12.03 5.19 20.32
C ALA A 50 -12.11 6.48 19.48
N GLY A 51 -13.31 6.75 18.95
CA GLY A 51 -13.59 7.91 18.09
C GLY A 51 -13.22 7.73 16.61
N ILE A 52 -12.45 6.69 16.24
CA ILE A 52 -12.17 6.41 14.82
C ILE A 52 -13.42 5.89 14.11
N ALA A 53 -14.15 4.97 14.73
CA ALA A 53 -15.38 4.42 14.14
C ALA A 53 -16.46 5.49 13.93
N ASP A 54 -16.54 6.50 14.81
CA ASP A 54 -17.48 7.61 14.67
C ASP A 54 -17.04 8.59 13.59
N ALA A 55 -15.74 8.90 13.51
CA ALA A 55 -15.18 9.79 12.51
C ALA A 55 -15.19 9.19 11.10
N ARG A 56 -14.93 7.88 10.99
CA ARG A 56 -14.73 7.18 9.72
C ARG A 56 -15.42 5.80 9.71
N PRO A 57 -16.77 5.78 9.73
CA PRO A 57 -17.53 4.53 9.83
C PRO A 57 -17.37 3.61 8.61
N SER A 58 -16.89 4.14 7.48
CA SER A 58 -16.62 3.41 6.24
C SER A 58 -15.12 3.15 6.01
N ILE A 59 -14.29 3.15 7.06
CA ILE A 59 -12.86 2.83 6.97
C ILE A 59 -12.66 1.43 6.37
N SER A 60 -11.72 1.29 5.44
CA SER A 60 -11.38 0.00 4.84
C SER A 60 -10.57 -0.87 5.81
N ALA A 61 -10.44 -2.16 5.50
CA ALA A 61 -9.60 -3.08 6.27
C ALA A 61 -8.13 -2.63 6.23
N GLU A 62 -7.63 -2.18 5.08
CA GLU A 62 -6.26 -1.70 4.91
C GLU A 62 -5.99 -0.42 5.70
N GLU A 63 -6.93 0.51 5.70
CA GLU A 63 -6.85 1.73 6.50
C GLU A 63 -6.94 1.43 7.99
N ALA A 64 -7.74 0.44 8.40
CA ALA A 64 -7.76 -0.06 9.77
C ALA A 64 -6.42 -0.71 10.16
N GLN A 65 -5.80 -1.48 9.26
CA GLN A 65 -4.45 -2.03 9.47
C GLN A 65 -3.42 -0.92 9.67
N PHE A 66 -3.50 0.16 8.87
CA PHE A 66 -2.66 1.35 9.03
C PHE A 66 -2.81 1.96 10.43
N VAL A 67 -4.04 2.21 10.89
CA VAL A 67 -4.29 2.81 12.21
C VAL A 67 -3.69 1.96 13.33
N LEU A 68 -3.85 0.64 13.24
CA LEU A 68 -3.30 -0.30 14.23
C LEU A 68 -1.77 -0.38 14.17
N ALA A 69 -1.18 -0.35 12.97
CA ALA A 69 0.27 -0.32 12.79
C ALA A 69 0.86 0.97 13.36
N ALA A 70 0.25 2.12 13.08
CA ALA A 70 0.64 3.41 13.62
C ALA A 70 0.63 3.41 15.15
N GLN A 71 -0.44 2.88 15.75
CA GLN A 71 -0.55 2.76 17.20
C GLN A 71 0.54 1.86 17.81
N LYS A 72 0.83 0.70 17.17
CA LYS A 72 1.91 -0.20 17.61
C LYS A 72 3.29 0.47 17.55
N LEU A 73 3.50 1.35 16.57
CA LEU A 73 4.72 2.12 16.41
C LEU A 73 4.80 3.32 17.36
N GLY A 74 3.72 3.65 18.08
CA GLY A 74 3.65 4.74 19.05
C GLY A 74 3.08 6.06 18.49
N ALA A 75 2.59 6.08 17.25
CA ALA A 75 1.88 7.23 16.71
C ALA A 75 0.44 7.25 17.24
N SER A 76 0.01 8.40 17.75
CA SER A 76 -1.38 8.62 18.13
C SER A 76 -2.20 9.00 16.90
N VAL A 77 -3.13 8.13 16.53
CA VAL A 77 -4.16 8.37 15.51
C VAL A 77 -5.51 8.46 16.20
N THR A 78 -6.23 9.55 15.95
CA THR A 78 -7.51 9.85 16.62
C THR A 78 -8.60 10.11 15.59
N GLY A 79 -9.87 10.12 16.01
CA GLY A 79 -10.97 10.48 15.10
C GLY A 79 -10.81 11.86 14.45
N ALA A 80 -10.06 12.78 15.07
CA ALA A 80 -9.80 14.10 14.51
C ALA A 80 -8.64 14.13 13.50
N THR A 81 -7.73 13.16 13.53
CA THR A 81 -6.51 13.14 12.70
C THR A 81 -6.49 12.01 11.69
N VAL A 82 -7.44 11.07 11.76
CA VAL A 82 -7.40 9.81 11.01
C VAL A 82 -7.33 10.03 9.49
N ASP A 83 -8.01 11.03 8.95
CA ASP A 83 -7.96 11.34 7.51
C ASP A 83 -6.55 11.82 7.11
N ASP A 84 -6.00 12.81 7.83
CA ASP A 84 -4.65 13.35 7.57
C ASP A 84 -3.55 12.30 7.77
N ASP A 85 -3.74 11.42 8.75
CA ASP A 85 -2.80 10.33 9.04
C ASP A 85 -2.81 9.28 7.92
N ILE A 86 -4.00 8.90 7.44
CA ILE A 86 -4.14 8.00 6.28
C ILE A 86 -3.58 8.67 5.02
N GLU A 87 -3.80 9.96 4.83
CA GLU A 87 -3.20 10.70 3.72
C GLU A 87 -1.67 10.67 3.78
N THR A 88 -1.08 10.80 4.96
CA THR A 88 0.37 10.67 5.16
C THR A 88 0.87 9.29 4.73
N GLY A 89 0.21 8.22 5.18
CA GLY A 89 0.59 6.84 4.84
C GLY A 89 0.42 6.53 3.35
N THR A 90 -0.70 6.94 2.75
CA THR A 90 -0.99 6.71 1.34
C THR A 90 -0.09 7.54 0.42
N THR A 91 0.24 8.78 0.80
CA THR A 91 1.19 9.63 0.08
C THR A 91 2.60 9.06 0.13
N THR A 92 3.03 8.53 1.28
CA THR A 92 4.31 7.82 1.41
C THR A 92 4.37 6.63 0.44
N CYS A 93 3.33 5.79 0.45
CA CYS A 93 3.20 4.66 -0.46
C CYS A 93 3.21 5.08 -1.94
N TRP A 94 2.50 6.15 -2.28
CA TRP A 94 2.48 6.69 -3.64
C TRP A 94 3.87 7.13 -4.09
N ALA A 95 4.62 7.84 -3.23
CA ALA A 95 5.96 8.31 -3.53
C ALA A 95 6.94 7.15 -3.76
N LEU A 96 6.86 6.08 -2.97
CA LEU A 96 7.67 4.87 -3.18
C LEU A 96 7.33 4.16 -4.49
N LYS A 97 6.04 3.98 -4.79
CA LYS A 97 5.57 3.25 -5.97
C LYS A 97 5.76 4.01 -7.29
N ASN A 98 5.49 5.31 -7.28
CA ASN A 98 5.40 6.12 -8.50
C ASN A 98 6.51 7.17 -8.60
N GLY A 99 7.04 7.63 -7.47
CA GLY A 99 8.14 8.60 -7.43
C GLY A 99 9.50 7.97 -7.69
N GLY A 100 9.66 6.66 -7.49
CA GLY A 100 10.94 5.96 -7.66
C GLY A 100 12.00 6.43 -6.66
N VAL A 101 11.57 6.95 -5.51
CA VAL A 101 12.41 7.41 -4.41
C VAL A 101 12.43 6.38 -3.28
N GLU A 102 13.46 6.43 -2.45
CA GLU A 102 13.57 5.61 -1.24
C GLU A 102 12.89 6.29 -0.05
N LEU A 103 12.49 5.50 0.95
CA LEU A 103 11.85 5.99 2.16
C LEU A 103 12.74 7.00 2.91
N ALA A 104 14.06 6.80 2.92
CA ALA A 104 15.03 7.75 3.46
C ALA A 104 14.99 9.13 2.78
N GLN A 105 14.61 9.19 1.50
CA GLN A 105 14.50 10.44 0.74
C GLN A 105 13.17 11.15 0.97
N ILE A 106 12.14 10.42 1.40
CA ILE A 106 10.83 10.98 1.78
C ILE A 106 10.84 11.44 3.24
N ALA A 107 11.55 10.71 4.12
CA ALA A 107 11.59 10.96 5.56
C ALA A 107 12.60 12.06 5.95
N VAL A 108 12.48 13.23 5.33
CA VAL A 108 13.31 14.41 5.57
C VAL A 108 12.49 15.62 6.03
N ASP A 109 13.15 16.57 6.69
CA ASP A 109 12.59 17.89 7.03
C ASP A 109 12.71 18.89 5.86
N ASP A 110 12.23 20.12 6.05
CA ASP A 110 12.29 21.21 5.06
C ASP A 110 13.72 21.59 4.62
N GLY A 111 14.74 21.11 5.34
CA GLY A 111 16.15 21.32 5.04
C GLY A 111 16.84 20.11 4.42
N ASP A 112 16.07 19.14 3.90
CA ASP A 112 16.55 17.87 3.35
C ASP A 112 17.34 17.00 4.35
N LYS A 113 17.11 17.21 5.66
CA LYS A 113 17.76 16.41 6.71
C LYS A 113 16.84 15.30 7.17
N PRO A 114 17.36 14.11 7.51
CA PRO A 114 16.53 13.03 8.04
C PRO A 114 15.70 13.49 9.25
N LEU A 115 14.42 13.11 9.26
CA LEU A 115 13.52 13.41 10.36
C LEU A 115 14.07 12.89 11.70
N GLY A 116 13.93 13.73 12.73
CA GLY A 116 14.36 13.44 14.10
C GLY A 116 13.54 12.33 14.78
N ASN A 117 14.00 11.90 15.96
CA ASN A 117 13.39 10.83 16.77
C ASN A 117 12.57 11.38 17.95
N THR A 118 12.04 12.60 17.85
CA THR A 118 11.19 13.20 18.88
C THR A 118 10.02 13.97 18.27
N GLY A 119 8.97 14.19 19.08
CA GLY A 119 7.83 15.03 18.73
C GLY A 119 7.17 14.65 17.40
N ASP A 120 6.79 15.66 16.62
CA ASP A 120 6.09 15.49 15.35
C ASP A 120 6.95 14.79 14.29
N ALA A 121 8.27 14.95 14.33
CA ALA A 121 9.17 14.24 13.41
C ALA A 121 9.16 12.72 13.67
N LEU A 122 9.17 12.30 14.94
CA LEU A 122 9.01 10.88 15.27
C LEU A 122 7.64 10.37 14.84
N ARG A 123 6.59 11.14 15.12
CA ARG A 123 5.21 10.79 14.73
C ARG A 123 5.09 10.60 13.22
N ALA A 124 5.64 11.52 12.43
CA ALA A 124 5.65 11.42 10.98
C ALA A 124 6.34 10.13 10.50
N LYS A 125 7.50 9.78 11.07
CA LYS A 125 8.21 8.54 10.73
C LYS A 125 7.40 7.29 11.09
N GLN A 126 6.74 7.29 12.24
CA GLN A 126 5.88 6.18 12.66
C GLN A 126 4.68 6.02 11.70
N LEU A 127 4.09 7.13 11.24
CA LEU A 127 3.03 7.10 10.23
C LEU A 127 3.53 6.66 8.85
N MET A 128 4.72 7.11 8.43
CA MET A 128 5.35 6.64 7.20
C MET A 128 5.59 5.13 7.25
N ALA A 129 6.16 4.62 8.35
CA ALA A 129 6.37 3.18 8.56
C ALA A 129 5.04 2.39 8.54
N ALA A 130 4.02 2.87 9.25
CA ALA A 130 2.69 2.26 9.23
C ALA A 130 2.08 2.27 7.82
N GLY A 131 2.26 3.37 7.09
CA GLY A 131 1.81 3.52 5.71
C GLY A 131 2.48 2.54 4.77
N VAL A 132 3.78 2.30 4.95
CA VAL A 132 4.50 1.28 4.19
C VAL A 132 3.97 -0.11 4.48
N GLN A 133 3.83 -0.47 5.76
CA GLN A 133 3.35 -1.77 6.19
C GLN A 133 1.92 -2.08 5.69
N ALA A 134 1.04 -1.08 5.71
CA ALA A 134 -0.36 -1.25 5.33
C ALA A 134 -0.62 -1.10 3.81
N PHE A 135 -0.01 -0.10 3.15
CA PHE A 135 -0.37 0.28 1.79
C PHE A 135 0.67 -0.11 0.72
N CYS A 136 1.92 -0.37 1.08
CA CYS A 136 2.96 -0.86 0.17
C CYS A 136 3.93 -1.85 0.84
N PRO A 137 3.45 -3.04 1.23
CA PRO A 137 4.28 -4.04 1.92
C PRO A 137 5.49 -4.52 1.11
N ASP A 138 5.48 -4.35 -0.21
CA ASP A 138 6.64 -4.62 -1.09
C ASP A 138 7.87 -3.74 -0.76
N TYR A 139 7.69 -2.67 0.03
CA TYR A 139 8.73 -1.72 0.43
C TYR A 139 9.02 -1.77 1.95
N ASP A 140 8.50 -2.78 2.67
CA ASP A 140 8.66 -2.91 4.12
C ASP A 140 10.14 -3.02 4.56
N ASP A 141 11.01 -3.53 3.68
CA ASP A 141 12.46 -3.56 3.91
C ASP A 141 13.07 -2.16 4.11
N GLN A 142 12.46 -1.14 3.53
CA GLN A 142 12.88 0.26 3.67
C GLN A 142 12.49 0.88 5.02
N VAL A 143 11.57 0.28 5.80
CA VAL A 143 11.18 0.80 7.12
C VAL A 143 12.39 0.96 8.05
N SER A 144 13.38 0.08 7.92
CA SER A 144 14.65 0.16 8.65
C SER A 144 15.43 1.46 8.42
N GLN A 145 15.25 2.12 7.28
CA GLN A 145 15.89 3.40 6.92
C GLN A 145 15.39 4.55 7.80
N LEU A 146 14.19 4.43 8.36
CA LEU A 146 13.63 5.43 9.27
C LEU A 146 14.37 5.46 10.61
N LYS A 147 15.11 4.41 11.02
CA LYS A 147 15.83 4.40 12.31
C LYS A 147 14.91 4.79 13.48
N LEU A 148 13.72 4.21 13.50
CA LEU A 148 12.78 4.34 14.61
C LEU A 148 13.44 3.78 15.91
N PRO A 149 13.18 4.41 17.07
CA PRO A 149 13.77 4.02 18.35
C PRO A 149 13.22 2.69 18.91
#